data_AF-A0A1V5VXK3-F1
#
_entry.id   AF-A0A1V5VXK3-F1
#
_cell.length_a   1.000
_cell.length_b   1.000
_cell.length_c   1.000
_cell.angle_alpha   90.00
_cell.angle_beta   90.00
_cell.angle_gamma   90.00
#
_symmetry.space_group_name_H-M   'P 1'
#
loop_
_entity.id
_entity.type
_entity.pdbx_description
1 polymer ?
#
loop_
_entity_poly.entity_id
_entity_poly.type
_entity_poly.pdbx_seq_one_letter_code
_entity_poly.pdbx_strand_id
1 'polypeptide(L)'
;MHLFKVSILLGLVLLLFACNSNKKSKVNFEKIPESVMVKILYDIHVHDGIVNAYNNQDKPNVFLSQSYYEKKIHEKYGFTDTLFKLNIQYYTMNMKIKDIYAQVIDSMNAQKAKLEQRRQQRQASNKDPNEVDF
;
A
#
# COMPACT_ATOMS: atom_id res chain seq x y z
N MET A 1 2.90 61.66 6.59
CA MET A 1 3.35 60.56 5.70
C MET A 1 4.17 59.46 6.40
N HIS A 2 4.91 59.76 7.49
CA HIS A 2 5.65 58.73 8.27
C HIS A 2 4.74 57.79 9.09
N LEU A 3 3.67 58.32 9.71
CA LEU A 3 2.71 57.53 10.51
C LEU A 3 1.98 56.45 9.68
N PHE A 4 1.70 56.73 8.40
CA PHE A 4 1.04 55.79 7.50
C PHE A 4 1.97 54.62 7.12
N LYS A 5 3.27 54.89 6.94
CA LYS A 5 4.29 53.87 6.65
C LYS A 5 4.53 52.96 7.86
N VAL A 6 4.51 53.51 9.07
CA VAL A 6 4.64 52.72 10.32
C VAL A 6 3.43 51.79 10.50
N SER A 7 2.22 52.26 10.18
CA SER A 7 1.00 51.45 10.28
C SER A 7 1.01 50.26 9.29
N ILE A 8 1.48 50.48 8.06
CA ILE A 8 1.64 49.41 7.06
C ILE A 8 2.71 48.39 7.49
N LEU A 9 3.84 48.87 8.03
CA LEU A 9 4.90 47.99 8.51
C LEU A 9 4.45 47.13 9.69
N LEU A 10 3.65 47.70 10.60
CA LEU A 10 3.09 47.00 11.76
C LEU A 10 2.06 45.93 11.35
N GLY A 11 1.23 46.21 10.34
CA GLY A 11 0.32 45.23 9.77
C GLY A 11 1.04 44.05 9.10
N LEU A 12 2.18 44.31 8.45
CA LEU A 12 2.98 43.27 7.79
C LEU A 12 3.65 42.32 8.80
N VAL A 13 4.09 42.83 9.96
CA VAL A 13 4.68 42.01 11.03
C VAL A 13 3.63 41.10 11.69
N LEU A 14 2.38 41.56 11.83
CA LEU A 14 1.29 40.74 12.39
C LEU A 14 0.89 39.58 11.47
N LEU A 15 1.06 39.72 10.14
CA LEU A 15 0.82 38.65 9.18
C LEU A 15 1.85 37.50 9.29
N LEU A 16 3.05 37.76 9.79
CA LEU A 16 4.09 36.73 9.97
C LEU A 16 3.82 35.77 11.13
N PHE A 17 2.99 36.16 12.11
CA PHE A 17 2.61 35.31 13.25
C PHE A 17 1.33 34.50 13.04
N ALA A 18 0.61 34.71 11.93
CA ALA A 18 -0.63 33.99 11.63
C ALA A 18 -0.42 32.54 11.16
N CYS A 19 0.82 32.16 10.83
CA CYS A 19 1.16 30.84 10.30
C CYS A 19 1.92 29.98 11.31
N ASN A 20 1.25 29.59 12.40
CA ASN A 20 1.72 28.48 13.23
C ASN A 20 0.55 27.63 13.71
N SER A 21 -0.08 26.94 12.76
CA SER A 21 -1.07 25.89 13.02
C SER A 21 -0.40 24.53 12.96
N ASN A 22 0.61 24.29 13.81
CA ASN A 22 1.12 22.94 14.10
C ASN A 22 0.16 22.15 15.00
N LYS A 23 -1.14 22.20 14.71
CA LYS A 23 -2.10 21.27 15.32
C LYS A 23 -1.86 19.91 14.70
N LYS A 24 -0.96 19.14 15.30
CA LYS A 24 -0.98 17.68 15.16
C LYS A 24 -2.34 17.22 15.69
N SER A 25 -3.33 17.15 14.82
CA SER A 25 -4.62 16.57 15.12
C SER A 25 -4.31 15.17 15.64
N LYS A 26 -4.56 14.92 16.94
CA LYS A 26 -4.53 13.56 17.48
C LYS A 26 -5.70 12.85 16.81
N VAL A 27 -5.42 12.22 15.67
CA VAL A 27 -6.47 11.51 14.93
C VAL A 27 -6.86 10.31 15.78
N ASN A 28 -8.08 10.33 16.30
CA ASN A 28 -8.62 9.30 17.18
C ASN A 28 -9.38 8.27 16.34
N PHE A 29 -8.64 7.40 15.64
CA PHE A 29 -9.19 6.23 14.97
C PHE A 29 -8.34 5.00 15.30
N GLU A 30 -8.91 3.82 15.12
CA GLU A 30 -8.22 2.55 15.36
C GLU A 30 -7.03 2.37 14.40
N LYS A 31 -5.84 2.16 14.95
CA LYS A 31 -4.64 1.94 14.15
C LYS A 31 -4.55 0.48 13.73
N ILE A 32 -4.70 0.20 12.44
CA ILE A 32 -4.39 -1.11 11.86
C ILE A 32 -2.89 -1.33 12.00
N PRO A 33 -2.41 -2.42 12.63
CA PRO A 33 -0.97 -2.67 12.79
C PRO A 33 -0.22 -2.69 11.46
N GLU A 34 1.04 -2.21 11.43
CA GLU A 34 1.87 -2.18 10.22
C GLU A 34 1.99 -3.56 9.56
N SER A 35 2.19 -4.62 10.36
CA SER A 35 2.25 -6.00 9.88
C SER A 35 0.96 -6.48 9.22
N VAL A 36 -0.19 -5.93 9.62
CA VAL A 36 -1.48 -6.22 9.01
C VAL A 36 -1.69 -5.41 7.73
N MET A 37 -1.25 -4.15 7.71
CA MET A 37 -1.22 -3.35 6.48
C MET A 37 -0.36 -3.98 5.39
N VAL A 38 0.79 -4.57 5.74
CA VAL A 38 1.62 -5.35 4.81
C VAL A 38 0.81 -6.49 4.19
N LYS A 39 0.05 -7.26 4.99
CA LYS A 39 -0.77 -8.37 4.48
C LYS A 39 -1.90 -7.89 3.58
N ILE A 40 -2.59 -6.81 3.95
CA ILE A 40 -3.67 -6.21 3.15
C ILE A 40 -3.14 -5.77 1.78
N LEU A 41 -2.04 -5.00 1.76
CA LEU A 41 -1.45 -4.49 0.52
C LEU A 41 -0.86 -5.61 -0.35
N TYR A 42 -0.26 -6.62 0.27
CA TYR A 42 0.18 -7.83 -0.43
C TYR A 42 -0.99 -8.50 -1.14
N ASP A 43 -2.12 -8.72 -0.46
CA ASP A 43 -3.28 -9.36 -1.09
C ASP A 43 -3.84 -8.52 -2.25
N ILE A 44 -3.94 -7.21 -2.09
CA ILE A 44 -4.39 -6.30 -3.17
C ILE A 44 -3.51 -6.50 -4.40
N HIS A 45 -2.19 -6.43 -4.25
CA HIS A 45 -1.26 -6.59 -5.37
C HIS A 45 -1.28 -7.99 -5.99
N VAL A 46 -1.53 -9.04 -5.21
CA VAL A 46 -1.72 -10.39 -5.75
C VAL A 46 -2.98 -10.46 -6.62
N HIS A 47 -4.09 -9.88 -6.18
CA HIS A 47 -5.32 -9.85 -6.97
C HIS A 47 -5.15 -9.04 -8.26
N ASP A 48 -4.47 -7.89 -8.18
CA ASP A 48 -4.11 -7.08 -9.36
C ASP A 48 -3.26 -7.87 -10.34
N GLY A 49 -2.25 -8.59 -9.82
CA GLY A 49 -1.37 -9.44 -10.61
C GLY A 49 -2.13 -10.56 -11.32
N ILE A 50 -3.10 -11.19 -10.66
CA ILE A 50 -3.95 -12.24 -11.25
C ILE A 50 -4.79 -11.67 -12.39
N VAL A 51 -5.46 -10.54 -12.17
CA VAL A 51 -6.30 -9.91 -13.19
C VAL A 51 -5.46 -9.41 -14.37
N ASN A 52 -4.30 -8.81 -14.09
CA ASN A 52 -3.38 -8.39 -15.14
C ASN A 52 -2.87 -9.59 -15.97
N ALA A 53 -2.51 -10.70 -15.32
CA ALA A 53 -2.10 -11.92 -16.00
C ALA A 53 -3.23 -12.50 -16.87
N TYR A 54 -4.47 -12.46 -16.38
CA TYR A 54 -5.65 -12.89 -17.13
C TYR A 54 -5.91 -11.99 -18.36
N ASN A 55 -5.86 -10.67 -18.19
CA ASN A 55 -6.09 -9.72 -19.28
C ASN A 55 -5.03 -9.83 -20.39
N ASN A 56 -3.81 -10.28 -20.06
CA ASN A 56 -2.75 -10.52 -21.04
C ASN A 56 -3.02 -11.72 -21.96
N GLN A 57 -3.99 -12.59 -21.64
CA GLN A 57 -4.21 -13.83 -22.38
C GLN A 57 -5.22 -13.74 -23.53
N ASP A 58 -6.26 -12.88 -23.52
CA ASP A 58 -7.16 -12.68 -24.70
C ASP A 58 -8.26 -11.60 -24.51
N LYS A 59 -7.95 -10.29 -24.49
CA LYS A 59 -8.91 -9.16 -24.66
C LYS A 59 -10.19 -9.07 -23.78
N PRO A 60 -10.23 -9.43 -22.48
CA PRO A 60 -11.19 -8.79 -21.59
C PRO A 60 -10.49 -7.66 -20.83
N ASN A 61 -11.09 -6.47 -20.82
CA ASN A 61 -10.60 -5.35 -19.99
C ASN A 61 -11.17 -5.51 -18.57
N VAL A 62 -10.85 -6.63 -17.90
CA VAL A 62 -11.36 -6.91 -16.55
C VAL A 62 -10.64 -6.02 -15.57
N PHE A 63 -11.39 -5.35 -14.71
CA PHE A 63 -10.88 -4.63 -13.57
C PHE A 63 -11.66 -5.04 -12.33
N LEU A 64 -11.00 -5.06 -11.18
CA LEU A 64 -11.66 -5.26 -9.90
C LEU A 64 -12.24 -3.92 -9.47
N SER A 65 -13.52 -3.91 -9.11
CA SER A 65 -14.16 -2.71 -8.58
C SER A 65 -13.60 -2.35 -7.20
N GLN A 66 -13.75 -1.10 -6.79
CA GLN A 66 -13.45 -0.70 -5.42
C GLN A 66 -14.20 -1.59 -4.40
N SER A 67 -15.49 -1.85 -4.63
CA SER A 67 -16.32 -2.70 -3.78
C SER A 67 -15.81 -4.13 -3.63
N TYR A 68 -15.07 -4.65 -4.62
CA TYR A 68 -14.40 -5.94 -4.51
C TYR A 68 -13.35 -5.92 -3.39
N TYR A 69 -12.45 -4.93 -3.40
CA TYR A 69 -11.40 -4.81 -2.39
C TYR A 69 -11.97 -4.51 -1.02
N GLU A 70 -12.98 -3.63 -0.93
CA GLU A 70 -13.65 -3.32 0.35
C GLU A 70 -14.22 -4.59 0.98
N LYS A 71 -14.93 -5.41 0.18
CA LYS A 71 -15.46 -6.69 0.62
C LYS A 71 -14.34 -7.65 1.05
N LYS A 72 -13.27 -7.79 0.26
CA LYS A 72 -12.16 -8.69 0.59
C LYS A 72 -11.41 -8.28 1.85
N ILE A 73 -11.17 -6.99 2.03
CA ILE A 73 -10.53 -6.44 3.23
C ILE A 73 -11.40 -6.71 4.44
N HIS A 74 -12.71 -6.43 4.34
CA HIS A 74 -13.65 -6.69 5.43
C HIS A 74 -13.76 -8.17 5.79
N GLU A 75 -13.99 -9.04 4.80
CA GLU A 75 -14.14 -10.48 5.01
C GLU A 75 -12.89 -11.14 5.62
N LYS A 76 -11.69 -10.73 5.18
CA LYS A 76 -10.43 -11.39 5.61
C LYS A 76 -9.82 -10.77 6.86
N TYR A 77 -9.97 -9.46 7.05
CA TYR A 77 -9.27 -8.71 8.11
C TYR A 77 -10.20 -8.03 9.11
N GLY A 78 -11.50 -7.97 8.85
CA GLY A 78 -12.48 -7.35 9.74
C GLY A 78 -12.53 -5.81 9.66
N PHE A 79 -11.73 -5.19 8.80
CA PHE A 79 -11.66 -3.72 8.71
C PHE A 79 -12.63 -3.15 7.68
N THR A 80 -13.20 -1.99 7.98
CA THR A 80 -13.99 -1.22 7.03
C THR A 80 -13.08 -0.50 6.04
N ASP A 81 -13.61 -0.20 4.85
CA ASP A 81 -12.94 0.63 3.86
C ASP A 81 -12.49 1.98 4.43
N THR A 82 -13.37 2.63 5.20
CA THR A 82 -13.06 3.91 5.85
C THR A 82 -11.86 3.78 6.77
N LEU A 83 -11.80 2.72 7.59
CA LEU A 83 -10.68 2.51 8.50
C LEU A 83 -9.38 2.23 7.75
N PHE A 84 -9.44 1.44 6.69
CA PHE A 84 -8.30 1.19 5.81
C PHE A 84 -7.76 2.48 5.18
N LYS A 85 -8.63 3.32 4.60
CA LYS A 85 -8.25 4.60 3.99
C LYS A 85 -7.62 5.56 4.99
N LEU A 86 -8.18 5.67 6.20
CA LEU A 86 -7.61 6.48 7.28
C LEU A 86 -6.20 6.00 7.68
N ASN A 87 -5.99 4.68 7.74
CA ASN A 87 -4.69 4.11 8.04
C ASN A 87 -3.68 4.32 6.90
N ILE A 88 -4.08 4.22 5.63
CA ILE A 88 -3.23 4.58 4.47
C ILE A 88 -2.76 6.03 4.59
N GLN A 89 -3.68 6.96 4.86
CA GLN A 89 -3.35 8.38 5.04
C GLN A 89 -2.37 8.57 6.21
N TYR A 90 -2.63 7.93 7.35
CA TYR A 90 -1.78 8.03 8.52
C TYR A 90 -0.36 7.50 8.28
N TYR A 91 -0.21 6.32 7.68
CA TYR A 91 1.12 5.77 7.41
C TYR A 91 1.88 6.56 6.34
N THR A 92 1.16 7.18 5.40
CA THR A 92 1.74 8.11 4.43
C THR A 92 2.26 9.38 5.12
N MET A 93 1.41 10.02 5.94
CA MET A 93 1.77 11.26 6.64
C MET A 93 2.90 11.07 7.67
N ASN A 94 3.05 9.87 8.22
CA ASN A 94 4.10 9.54 9.19
C ASN A 94 5.35 8.92 8.54
N MET A 95 5.48 8.97 7.20
CA MET A 95 6.62 8.42 6.44
C MET A 95 6.87 6.91 6.64
N LYS A 96 5.86 6.18 7.14
CA LYS A 96 5.92 4.74 7.40
C LYS A 96 5.46 3.89 6.21
N ILE A 97 4.73 4.50 5.26
CA ILE A 97 4.23 3.78 4.10
C ILE A 97 5.34 3.16 3.25
N LYS A 98 6.53 3.79 3.21
CA LYS A 98 7.70 3.27 2.50
C LYS A 98 8.20 1.95 3.11
N ASP A 99 8.30 1.89 4.43
CA ASP A 99 8.75 0.70 5.16
C ASP A 99 7.74 -0.45 5.02
N ILE A 100 6.44 -0.12 5.06
CA ILE A 100 5.36 -1.07 4.79
C ILE A 100 5.49 -1.62 3.36
N TYR A 101 5.69 -0.75 2.37
CA TYR A 101 5.79 -1.17 0.97
C TYR A 101 7.05 -2.02 0.69
N ALA A 102 8.17 -1.70 1.33
CA ALA A 102 9.38 -2.52 1.26
C ALA A 102 9.10 -3.97 1.75
N GLN A 103 8.40 -4.12 2.88
CA GLN A 103 8.02 -5.44 3.40
C GLN A 103 7.02 -6.18 2.50
N VAL A 104 6.14 -5.46 1.78
CA VAL A 104 5.25 -6.05 0.78
C VAL A 104 6.07 -6.65 -0.37
N ILE A 105 7.05 -5.91 -0.89
CA ILE A 105 7.97 -6.38 -1.94
C ILE A 105 8.74 -7.61 -1.46
N ASP A 106 9.29 -7.58 -0.25
CA ASP A 106 10.03 -8.70 0.33
C ASP A 106 9.15 -9.95 0.43
N SER A 107 7.88 -9.78 0.86
CA SER A 107 6.90 -10.87 0.95
C SER A 107 6.59 -11.48 -0.43
N MET A 108 6.44 -10.65 -1.47
CA MET A 108 6.24 -11.13 -2.84
C MET A 108 7.45 -11.87 -3.39
N ASN A 109 8.66 -11.37 -3.14
CA ASN A 109 9.91 -12.02 -3.55
C ASN A 109 10.10 -13.37 -2.86
N ALA A 110 9.85 -13.44 -1.55
CA ALA A 110 9.90 -14.69 -0.80
C ALA A 110 8.90 -15.72 -1.33
N GLN A 111 7.66 -15.29 -1.64
CA GLN A 111 6.65 -16.16 -2.22
C GLN A 111 7.05 -16.64 -3.61
N LYS A 112 7.63 -15.76 -4.45
CA LYS A 112 8.12 -16.12 -5.79
C LYS A 112 9.22 -17.17 -5.72
N ALA A 113 10.23 -16.97 -4.87
CA ALA A 113 11.32 -17.93 -4.68
C ALA A 113 10.79 -19.30 -4.23
N LYS A 114 9.81 -19.33 -3.32
CA LYS A 114 9.15 -20.56 -2.88
C LYS A 114 8.41 -21.28 -4.02
N LEU A 115 7.76 -20.55 -4.91
CA LEU A 115 7.06 -21.12 -6.08
C LEU A 115 8.05 -21.68 -7.11
N GLU A 116 9.18 -21.00 -7.34
CA GLU A 116 10.25 -21.45 -8.22
C GLU A 116 10.90 -22.74 -7.72
N GLN A 117 11.24 -22.80 -6.43
CA GLN A 117 11.77 -24.01 -5.80
C GLN A 117 10.81 -25.19 -5.95
N ARG A 118 9.50 -24.98 -5.71
CA ARG A 118 8.46 -26.02 -5.90
C ARG A 118 8.33 -26.45 -7.36
N ARG A 119 8.56 -25.56 -8.32
CA ARG A 119 8.55 -25.91 -9.74
C ARG A 119 9.74 -26.79 -10.09
N GLN A 120 10.94 -26.45 -9.62
CA GLN A 120 12.15 -27.24 -9.84
C GLN A 120 12.03 -28.64 -9.22
N GLN A 121 11.52 -28.74 -7.99
CA GLN A 121 11.26 -30.03 -7.33
C GLN A 121 10.30 -30.91 -8.12
N ARG A 122 9.21 -30.33 -8.65
CA ARG A 122 8.25 -31.06 -9.49
C ARG A 122 8.89 -31.53 -10.81
N GLN A 123 9.71 -30.70 -11.44
CA GLN A 123 10.41 -31.07 -12.68
C GLN A 123 11.41 -32.21 -12.43
N ALA A 124 12.19 -32.14 -11.35
CA ALA A 124 13.13 -33.20 -10.96
C ALA A 124 12.42 -34.51 -10.59
N SER A 125 11.26 -34.45 -9.94
CA SER A 125 10.45 -35.63 -9.59
C SER A 125 9.74 -36.26 -10.79
N ASN A 126 9.58 -35.53 -11.90
CA ASN A 126 8.82 -35.98 -13.07
C ASN A 126 9.72 -36.35 -14.25
N LYS A 127 11.06 -36.23 -14.12
CA LYS A 127 12.05 -36.73 -15.07
C LYS A 127 12.20 -38.23 -14.83
N ASP A 128 12.04 -39.06 -15.86
CA ASP A 128 12.17 -40.53 -15.73
C ASP A 128 13.61 -40.85 -15.29
N PRO A 129 13.83 -41.63 -14.21
CA PRO A 129 15.17 -42.02 -13.77
C PRO A 129 16.03 -42.69 -14.84
N ASN A 130 15.42 -43.20 -15.92
CA ASN A 130 16.09 -43.86 -17.04
C ASN A 130 16.11 -43.03 -18.34
N GLU A 131 15.68 -41.76 -18.31
CA GLU A 131 15.82 -40.86 -19.46
C GLU A 131 17.30 -40.49 -19.62
N VAL A 132 17.97 -41.14 -20.57
CA VAL A 132 19.35 -40.81 -20.95
C VAL A 132 19.31 -39.50 -21.73
N ASP A 133 19.87 -38.42 -21.16
CA ASP A 133 20.11 -37.17 -21.90
C ASP A 133 21.12 -37.49 -23.03
N PHE A 134 20.63 -37.57 -24.28
CA PHE A 134 21.44 -37.71 -25.49
C PHE A 134 22.03 -36.37 -25.94
#